data_AF-A0A9P3FLN7-F1
#
_entry.id   AF-A0A9P3FLN7-F1
#
_cell.length_a   1.000
_cell.length_b   1.000
_cell.length_c   1.000
_cell.angle_alpha   90.00
_cell.angle_beta   90.00
_cell.angle_gamma   90.00
#
_symmetry.space_group_name_H-M   'P 1'
#
loop_
_entity.id
_entity.type
_entity.pdbx_description
1 polymer ?
#
loop_
_entity_poly.entity_id
_entity_poly.type
_entity_poly.pdbx_seq_one_letter_code
_entity_poly.pdbx_strand_id
1 'polypeptide(L)'
;MAPPAKRRKLDPLRRQKPVEELTFSVDARQEYLTGFSKRKQARKDQAREHAIQMAKEEKVRERKELREQRKADLESHVAEVNKVLKQQNALANGRDVDDISSSDDEFSGFDNEDSTAPAVAEVELLDEAEYVDEDKYTTVTVEPMGETSSEGEGEDGEESKDAHKTKTSEPEVKKKKRPWDKTGDGGVKKKKQKFRYESKAERSLARSKQKSKNSKAAKERKESGGRSSRGKVGKGGRKKK
;
A
#
# COMPACT_ATOMS: atom_id res chain seq x y z
N MET A 1 20.22 -33.28 -21.38
CA MET A 1 21.07 -32.20 -20.82
C MET A 1 20.78 -32.09 -19.33
N ALA A 2 21.76 -32.26 -18.43
CA ALA A 2 21.54 -32.11 -16.99
C ALA A 2 21.39 -30.62 -16.61
N PRO A 3 20.48 -30.24 -15.69
CA PRO A 3 20.32 -28.86 -15.28
C PRO A 3 21.58 -28.34 -14.56
N PRO A 4 22.00 -27.08 -14.81
CA PRO A 4 23.25 -26.56 -14.26
C PRO A 4 23.20 -26.53 -12.74
N ALA A 5 24.25 -27.06 -12.11
CA ALA A 5 24.38 -27.08 -10.66
C ALA A 5 24.34 -25.64 -10.10
N LYS A 6 23.43 -25.39 -9.16
CA LYS A 6 23.31 -24.09 -8.46
C LYS A 6 24.58 -23.85 -7.64
N ARG A 7 25.57 -23.18 -8.22
CA ARG A 7 26.74 -22.68 -7.48
C ARG A 7 26.22 -21.69 -6.44
N ARG A 8 26.51 -21.95 -5.16
CA ARG A 8 26.22 -21.00 -4.07
C ARG A 8 26.86 -19.67 -4.46
N LYS A 9 26.09 -18.57 -4.44
CA LYS A 9 26.63 -17.22 -4.62
C LYS A 9 27.57 -16.97 -3.44
N LEU A 10 28.85 -17.28 -3.61
CA LEU A 10 29.89 -16.76 -2.73
C LEU A 10 29.91 -15.25 -2.94
N ASP A 11 29.85 -14.53 -1.82
CA ASP A 11 29.85 -13.07 -1.75
C ASP A 11 30.90 -12.50 -2.71
N PRO A 12 30.59 -11.54 -3.61
CA PRO A 12 31.56 -10.95 -4.52
C PRO A 12 32.83 -10.44 -3.82
N LEU A 13 32.72 -10.01 -2.55
CA LEU A 13 33.86 -9.61 -1.72
C LEU A 13 34.86 -10.73 -1.45
N ARG A 14 34.39 -11.99 -1.43
CA ARG A 14 35.24 -13.18 -1.24
C ARG A 14 35.91 -13.65 -2.53
N ARG A 15 35.49 -13.12 -3.68
CA ARG A 15 36.12 -13.37 -4.99
C ARG A 15 37.19 -12.33 -5.34
N GLN A 16 37.14 -11.16 -4.71
CA GLN A 16 38.22 -10.19 -4.81
C GLN A 16 39.43 -10.70 -4.03
N LYS A 17 40.64 -10.33 -4.48
CA LYS A 17 41.92 -10.79 -3.92
C LYS A 17 41.91 -10.72 -2.39
N PRO A 18 42.54 -11.69 -1.69
CA PRO A 18 42.68 -11.60 -0.24
C PRO A 18 43.28 -10.23 0.11
N VAL A 19 42.60 -9.47 0.96
CA VAL A 19 43.08 -8.16 1.38
C VAL A 19 44.41 -8.39 2.12
N GLU A 20 45.51 -7.91 1.53
CA GLU A 20 46.87 -8.16 2.03
C GLU A 20 47.11 -7.50 3.40
N GLU A 21 46.42 -6.39 3.69
CA GLU A 21 46.53 -5.67 4.96
C GLU A 21 45.16 -5.19 5.48
N LEU A 22 44.79 -5.62 6.69
CA LEU A 22 43.57 -5.17 7.37
C LEU A 22 43.92 -4.01 8.30
N THR A 23 43.56 -2.79 7.92
CA THR A 23 43.71 -1.61 8.78
C THR A 23 42.48 -1.46 9.69
N PHE A 24 42.70 -1.49 11.00
CA PHE A 24 41.65 -1.29 11.99
C PHE A 24 41.60 0.18 12.39
N SER A 25 40.88 1.00 11.63
CA SER A 25 40.62 2.39 12.04
C SER A 25 39.58 2.43 13.15
N VAL A 26 39.88 3.22 14.18
CA VAL A 26 38.99 3.41 15.33
C VAL A 26 37.69 4.10 14.90
N ASP A 27 37.78 5.02 13.93
CA ASP A 27 36.63 5.75 13.39
C ASP A 27 35.66 4.82 12.66
N ALA A 28 36.16 3.93 11.78
CA ALA A 28 35.30 2.94 11.12
C ALA A 28 34.68 1.97 12.13
N ARG A 29 35.37 1.66 13.23
CA ARG A 29 34.80 0.87 14.34
C ARG A 29 33.67 1.64 15.04
N GLN A 30 33.85 2.92 15.32
CA GLN A 30 32.82 3.77 15.93
C GLN A 30 31.60 3.92 15.00
N GLU A 31 31.81 4.13 13.70
CA GLU A 31 30.76 4.14 12.69
C GLU A 31 30.07 2.78 12.52
N TYR A 32 30.82 1.67 12.63
CA TYR A 32 30.23 0.34 12.54
C TYR A 32 29.30 0.04 13.73
N LEU A 33 29.75 0.41 14.95
CA LEU A 33 28.99 0.23 16.20
C LEU A 33 27.77 1.15 16.28
N THR A 34 27.90 2.43 15.94
CA THR A 34 26.79 3.40 15.99
C THR A 34 25.93 3.41 14.72
N GLY A 35 26.49 2.96 13.60
CA GLY A 35 25.87 3.03 12.29
C GLY A 35 24.76 2.02 12.06
N PHE A 36 24.46 1.10 12.99
CA PHE A 36 23.27 0.25 12.84
C PHE A 36 21.99 1.08 12.83
N SER A 37 21.90 2.12 13.68
CA SER A 37 20.78 3.07 13.66
C SER A 37 20.72 3.82 12.34
N LYS A 38 21.87 4.34 11.88
CA LYS A 38 22.01 5.04 10.58
C LYS A 38 21.60 4.15 9.40
N ARG A 39 22.07 2.90 9.33
CA ARG A 39 21.69 1.91 8.29
C ARG A 39 20.22 1.52 8.37
N LYS A 40 19.63 1.51 9.57
CA LYS A 40 18.19 1.23 9.74
C LYS A 40 17.35 2.41 9.27
N GLN A 41 17.77 3.64 9.54
CA GLN A 41 17.16 4.87 9.01
C GLN A 41 17.32 4.91 7.49
N ALA A 42 18.53 4.77 6.95
CA ALA A 42 18.80 4.73 5.52
C ALA A 42 17.95 3.68 4.78
N ARG A 43 17.77 2.47 5.33
CA ARG A 43 16.87 1.47 4.73
C ARG A 43 15.40 1.90 4.74
N LYS A 44 14.93 2.57 5.80
CA LYS A 44 13.57 3.10 5.84
C LYS A 44 13.41 4.23 4.84
N ASP A 45 14.40 5.10 4.72
CA ASP A 45 14.37 6.25 3.83
C ASP A 45 14.46 5.82 2.37
N GLN A 46 15.35 4.88 2.02
CA GLN A 46 15.37 4.25 0.69
C GLN A 46 14.04 3.59 0.32
N ALA A 47 13.39 2.91 1.28
CA ALA A 47 12.07 2.32 1.02
C ALA A 47 10.99 3.38 0.79
N ARG A 48 11.05 4.52 1.48
CA ARG A 48 10.17 5.67 1.27
C ARG A 48 10.43 6.34 -0.07
N GLU A 49 11.70 6.60 -0.40
CA GLU A 49 12.12 7.20 -1.66
C GLU A 49 11.69 6.36 -2.85
N HIS A 50 11.89 5.04 -2.80
CA HIS A 50 11.42 4.13 -3.84
C HIS A 50 9.89 4.16 -3.98
N ALA A 51 9.14 4.19 -2.88
CA ALA A 51 7.68 4.31 -2.92
C ALA A 51 7.23 5.64 -3.55
N ILE A 52 7.91 6.75 -3.23
CA ILE A 52 7.65 8.06 -3.80
C ILE A 52 7.98 8.07 -5.30
N GLN A 53 9.09 7.46 -5.71
CA GLN A 53 9.49 7.38 -7.10
C GLN A 53 8.45 6.60 -7.92
N MET A 54 8.06 5.41 -7.46
CA MET A 54 7.03 4.61 -8.13
C MET A 54 5.70 5.36 -8.24
N ALA A 55 5.27 6.05 -7.18
CA ALA A 55 4.03 6.84 -7.19
C ALA A 55 4.08 8.04 -8.16
N LYS A 56 5.26 8.68 -8.32
CA LYS A 56 5.45 9.74 -9.32
C LYS A 56 5.39 9.18 -10.74
N GLU A 57 6.07 8.05 -10.99
CA GLU A 57 6.07 7.39 -12.29
C GLU A 57 4.66 6.92 -12.67
N GLU A 58 3.90 6.37 -11.74
CA GLU A 58 2.50 5.98 -11.95
C GLU A 58 1.62 7.18 -12.31
N LYS A 59 1.70 8.29 -11.55
CA LYS A 59 0.97 9.53 -11.88
C LYS A 59 1.31 10.09 -13.27
N VAL A 60 2.59 10.01 -13.67
CA VAL A 60 3.01 10.46 -15.00
C VAL A 60 2.43 9.56 -16.09
N ARG A 61 2.40 8.24 -15.87
CA ARG A 61 1.76 7.28 -16.79
C ARG A 61 0.26 7.51 -16.90
N GLU A 62 -0.44 7.64 -15.78
CA GLU A 62 -1.88 7.95 -15.76
C GLU A 62 -2.21 9.23 -16.54
N ARG A 63 -1.42 10.30 -16.35
CA ARG A 63 -1.59 11.55 -17.10
C ARG A 63 -1.32 11.38 -18.59
N LYS A 64 -0.35 10.56 -18.96
CA LYS A 64 -0.04 10.26 -20.36
C LYS A 64 -1.19 9.47 -21.00
N GLU A 65 -1.69 8.45 -20.32
CA GLU A 65 -2.85 7.66 -20.75
C GLU A 65 -4.09 8.53 -20.93
N LEU A 66 -4.38 9.44 -20.01
CA LEU A 66 -5.51 10.38 -20.15
C LEU A 66 -5.35 11.31 -21.36
N ARG A 67 -4.12 11.76 -21.67
CA ARG A 67 -3.87 12.59 -22.85
C ARG A 67 -4.02 11.78 -24.13
N GLU A 68 -3.55 10.54 -24.14
CA GLU A 68 -3.68 9.63 -25.29
C GLU A 68 -5.15 9.28 -25.53
N GLN A 69 -5.93 9.02 -24.48
CA GLN A 69 -7.37 8.81 -24.58
C GLN A 69 -8.07 10.04 -25.17
N ARG A 70 -7.82 11.23 -24.63
CA ARG A 70 -8.40 12.47 -25.16
C ARG A 70 -8.01 12.70 -26.63
N LYS A 71 -6.76 12.41 -26.99
CA LYS A 71 -6.30 12.54 -28.38
C LYS A 71 -7.02 11.55 -29.30
N ALA A 72 -7.15 10.29 -28.89
CA ALA A 72 -7.88 9.28 -29.65
C ALA A 72 -9.37 9.61 -29.78
N ASP A 73 -10.00 10.11 -28.71
CA ASP A 73 -11.40 10.55 -28.74
C ASP A 73 -11.58 11.72 -29.73
N LEU A 74 -10.68 12.71 -29.71
CA LEU A 74 -10.70 13.83 -30.66
C LEU A 74 -10.48 13.35 -32.10
N GLU A 75 -9.52 12.46 -32.35
CA GLU A 75 -9.27 11.90 -33.68
C GLU A 75 -10.48 11.11 -34.21
N SER A 76 -11.10 10.29 -33.36
CA SER A 76 -12.32 9.56 -33.71
C SER A 76 -13.47 10.50 -34.04
N HIS A 77 -13.65 11.57 -33.25
CA HIS A 77 -14.70 12.53 -33.47
C HIS A 77 -14.49 13.34 -34.76
N VAL A 78 -13.26 13.78 -35.04
CA VAL A 78 -12.92 14.46 -36.29
C VAL A 78 -13.14 13.51 -37.49
N ALA A 79 -12.76 12.24 -37.37
CA ALA A 79 -13.00 11.25 -38.42
C ALA A 79 -14.50 11.04 -38.66
N GLU A 80 -15.32 10.97 -37.61
CA GLU A 80 -16.78 10.88 -37.71
C GLU A 80 -17.40 12.11 -38.37
N VAL A 81 -17.01 13.32 -37.94
CA VAL A 81 -17.49 14.58 -38.53
C VAL A 81 -17.11 14.67 -40.00
N ASN A 82 -15.85 14.35 -40.34
CA ASN A 82 -15.39 14.32 -41.72
C ASN A 82 -16.15 13.28 -42.55
N LYS A 83 -16.47 12.12 -41.98
CA LYS A 83 -17.29 11.08 -42.64
C LYS A 83 -18.71 11.60 -42.92
N VAL A 84 -19.35 12.25 -41.95
CA VAL A 84 -20.69 12.83 -42.12
C VAL A 84 -20.67 13.95 -43.16
N LEU A 85 -19.68 14.84 -43.14
CA LEU A 85 -19.53 15.90 -44.14
C LEU A 85 -19.29 15.32 -45.55
N LYS A 86 -18.43 14.30 -45.67
CA LYS A 86 -18.21 13.58 -46.95
C LYS A 86 -19.53 12.95 -47.44
N GLN A 87 -20.31 12.31 -46.57
CA GLN A 87 -21.62 11.75 -46.92
C GLN A 87 -22.62 12.82 -47.36
N GLN A 88 -22.70 13.96 -46.67
CA GLN A 88 -23.58 15.07 -47.05
C GLN A 88 -23.18 15.68 -48.40
N ASN A 89 -21.87 15.88 -48.63
CA ASN A 89 -21.35 16.36 -49.91
C ASN A 89 -21.59 15.36 -51.05
N ALA A 90 -21.50 14.05 -50.80
CA ALA A 90 -21.84 13.01 -51.76
C ALA A 90 -23.29 13.12 -52.22
N LEU A 91 -24.21 13.20 -51.25
CA LEU A 91 -25.65 13.32 -51.49
C LEU A 91 -25.99 14.64 -52.22
N ALA A 92 -25.35 15.75 -51.85
CA ALA A 92 -25.56 17.05 -52.51
C ALA A 92 -25.06 17.07 -53.97
N ASN A 93 -23.97 16.36 -54.26
CA ASN A 93 -23.40 16.26 -55.62
C ASN A 93 -23.96 15.09 -56.44
N GLY A 94 -24.97 14.36 -55.92
CA GLY A 94 -25.60 13.23 -56.60
C GLY A 94 -24.69 12.02 -56.83
N ARG A 95 -23.62 11.87 -56.03
CA ARG A 95 -22.66 10.75 -56.13
C ARG A 95 -23.00 9.66 -55.11
N ASP A 96 -22.89 8.40 -55.54
CA ASP A 96 -23.28 7.24 -54.74
C ASP A 96 -22.38 7.06 -53.51
N VAL A 97 -22.99 6.77 -52.36
CA VAL A 97 -22.33 6.84 -51.04
C VAL A 97 -21.28 5.72 -50.85
N ASP A 98 -21.43 4.61 -51.60
CA ASP A 98 -20.52 3.46 -51.59
C ASP A 98 -19.21 3.70 -52.37
N ASP A 99 -19.18 4.63 -53.33
CA ASP A 99 -17.97 4.91 -54.15
C ASP A 99 -16.94 5.81 -53.42
N ILE A 100 -17.35 6.46 -52.32
CA ILE A 100 -16.53 7.43 -51.57
C ILE A 100 -15.72 6.80 -50.44
N SER A 101 -16.03 5.56 -50.03
CA SER A 101 -15.21 4.84 -49.04
C SER A 101 -13.85 4.40 -49.60
N SER A 102 -13.64 4.46 -50.91
CA SER A 102 -12.42 4.00 -51.59
C SER A 102 -11.58 5.13 -52.21
N SER A 103 -12.05 6.38 -52.21
CA SER A 103 -11.26 7.53 -52.65
C SER A 103 -10.43 8.04 -51.48
N ASP A 104 -9.18 7.58 -51.48
CA ASP A 104 -8.06 7.98 -50.64
C ASP A 104 -7.64 9.43 -50.93
N ASP A 105 -8.57 10.37 -50.80
CA ASP A 105 -8.21 11.78 -50.60
C ASP A 105 -7.81 11.93 -49.13
N GLU A 106 -6.63 11.37 -48.83
CA GLU A 106 -5.84 11.68 -47.64
C GLU A 106 -5.67 13.19 -47.62
N PHE A 107 -6.39 13.83 -46.68
CA PHE A 107 -6.17 15.21 -46.31
C PHE A 107 -4.73 15.31 -45.81
N SER A 108 -3.81 15.60 -46.74
CA SER A 108 -2.42 15.94 -46.50
C SER A 108 -2.44 17.18 -45.61
N GLY A 109 -2.40 16.94 -44.31
CA GLY A 109 -2.35 18.00 -43.31
C GLY A 109 -1.17 18.88 -43.63
N PHE A 110 -1.40 20.20 -43.63
CA PHE A 110 -0.40 21.24 -43.79
C PHE A 110 0.97 20.77 -43.32
N ASP A 111 1.78 20.38 -44.30
CA ASP A 111 3.16 19.96 -44.08
C ASP A 111 3.87 21.13 -43.41
N ASN A 112 4.41 20.84 -42.23
CA ASN A 112 4.93 21.83 -41.31
C ASN A 112 6.36 22.18 -41.74
N GLU A 113 6.50 22.75 -42.93
CA GLU A 113 7.78 23.20 -43.51
C GLU A 113 8.05 24.69 -43.23
N ASP A 114 7.33 25.31 -42.27
CA ASP A 114 7.56 26.70 -41.87
C ASP A 114 7.43 26.91 -40.35
N SER A 115 8.09 26.06 -39.57
CA SER A 115 8.44 26.36 -38.17
C SER A 115 9.61 27.37 -38.05
N THR A 116 9.59 28.43 -38.86
CA THR A 116 10.38 29.65 -38.59
C THR A 116 9.49 30.56 -37.76
N ALA A 117 9.61 30.48 -36.44
CA ALA A 117 8.88 31.28 -35.48
C ALA A 117 8.99 32.79 -35.78
N PRO A 118 7.88 33.49 -36.09
CA PRO A 118 7.82 34.92 -35.87
C PRO A 118 7.49 35.19 -34.40
N ALA A 119 8.21 36.17 -33.87
CA ALA A 119 8.21 36.60 -32.48
C ALA A 119 6.82 36.76 -31.87
N VAL A 120 6.75 36.30 -30.62
CA VAL A 120 5.69 36.49 -29.63
C VAL A 120 5.23 37.96 -29.63
N ALA A 121 4.08 38.22 -30.23
CA ALA A 121 3.33 39.43 -29.95
C ALA A 121 2.65 39.22 -28.59
N GLU A 122 3.20 39.89 -27.59
CA GLU A 122 2.67 40.03 -26.24
C GLU A 122 1.30 40.70 -26.32
N VAL A 123 0.25 39.89 -26.45
CA VAL A 123 -1.11 40.32 -26.16
C VAL A 123 -1.24 40.30 -24.65
N GLU A 124 -1.15 41.49 -24.07
CA GLU A 124 -1.46 41.81 -22.68
C GLU A 124 -2.93 41.42 -22.42
N LEU A 125 -3.14 40.16 -22.03
CA LEU A 125 -4.43 39.68 -21.55
C LEU A 125 -4.67 40.30 -20.17
N LEU A 126 -5.60 41.25 -20.16
CA LEU A 126 -6.20 41.85 -18.98
C LEU A 126 -6.37 40.82 -17.86
N ASP A 127 -5.82 41.15 -16.69
CA ASP A 127 -6.05 40.58 -15.36
C ASP A 127 -7.27 39.64 -15.28
N GLU A 128 -7.05 38.36 -15.57
CA GLU A 128 -7.95 37.29 -15.14
C GLU A 128 -7.87 37.24 -13.62
N ALA A 129 -8.76 37.99 -12.96
CA ALA A 129 -8.98 37.92 -11.53
C ALA A 129 -9.09 36.45 -11.10
N GLU A 130 -8.04 35.95 -10.45
CA GLU A 130 -8.05 34.64 -9.79
C GLU A 130 -9.19 34.64 -8.77
N TYR A 131 -10.32 34.06 -9.17
CA TYR A 131 -11.43 33.80 -8.28
C TYR A 131 -10.96 32.72 -7.30
N VAL A 132 -10.45 33.17 -6.15
CA VAL A 132 -10.22 32.31 -5.01
C VAL A 132 -11.60 31.89 -4.52
N ASP A 133 -12.01 30.66 -4.83
CA ASP A 133 -13.27 30.09 -4.33
C ASP A 133 -13.28 30.16 -2.79
N GLU A 134 -14.00 31.14 -2.25
CA GLU A 134 -14.13 31.37 -0.80
C GLU A 134 -14.78 30.16 -0.09
N ASP A 135 -15.49 29.30 -0.82
CA ASP A 135 -16.09 28.05 -0.34
C ASP A 135 -15.09 26.90 -0.15
N LYS A 136 -13.85 27.01 -0.66
CA LYS A 136 -12.83 25.95 -0.52
C LYS A 136 -11.98 26.08 0.74
N TYR A 137 -12.04 27.22 1.45
CA TYR A 137 -11.28 27.45 2.68
C TYR A 137 -12.21 27.57 3.88
N THR A 138 -12.39 26.47 4.61
CA THR A 138 -12.93 26.54 5.97
C THR A 138 -11.84 27.07 6.89
N THR A 139 -12.06 28.23 7.50
CA THR A 139 -11.13 28.79 8.48
C THR A 139 -11.33 28.09 9.83
N VAL A 140 -10.26 27.49 10.35
CA VAL A 140 -10.26 26.85 11.68
C VAL A 140 -9.60 27.83 12.65
N THR A 141 -10.40 28.40 13.55
CA THR A 141 -9.89 29.21 14.66
C THR A 141 -9.46 28.30 15.80
N VAL A 142 -8.17 28.37 16.16
CA VAL A 142 -7.62 27.64 17.30
C VAL A 142 -7.62 28.58 18.50
N GLU A 143 -8.56 28.38 19.43
CA GLU A 143 -8.48 29.02 20.74
C GLU A 143 -7.44 28.28 21.61
N PRO A 144 -6.46 28.98 22.20
CA PRO A 144 -5.55 28.36 23.13
C PRO A 144 -6.32 27.99 24.41
N MET A 145 -6.68 26.72 24.54
CA MET A 145 -7.11 26.15 25.81
C MET A 145 -5.94 26.29 26.79
N GLY A 146 -6.19 27.04 27.86
CA GLY A 146 -5.20 27.43 28.85
C GLY A 146 -4.35 26.26 29.35
N GLU A 147 -3.07 26.58 29.54
CA GLU A 147 -2.04 25.75 30.14
C GLU A 147 -2.46 25.31 31.55
N THR A 148 -3.15 24.17 31.66
CA THR A 148 -3.30 23.48 32.95
C THR A 148 -2.34 22.31 32.98
N SER A 149 -1.15 22.61 33.51
CA SER A 149 -0.35 21.77 34.41
C SER A 149 -0.83 20.31 34.55
N SER A 150 -0.05 19.39 34.00
CA SER A 150 0.23 18.13 34.69
C SER A 150 1.55 17.59 34.16
N GLU A 151 2.61 18.02 34.84
CA GLU A 151 3.88 17.31 34.95
C GLU A 151 3.65 15.80 35.19
N GLY A 152 4.56 14.99 34.68
CA GLY A 152 4.55 13.56 34.94
C GLY A 152 5.40 12.77 33.95
N GLU A 153 6.68 13.12 33.85
CA GLU A 153 7.75 12.30 33.29
C GLU A 153 7.80 10.90 33.93
N GLY A 154 8.39 9.94 33.23
CA GLY A 154 8.75 8.66 33.85
C GLY A 154 9.12 7.57 32.85
N GLU A 155 10.36 7.66 32.37
CA GLU A 155 11.10 6.61 31.68
C GLU A 155 11.33 5.34 32.54
N ASP A 156 11.77 4.30 31.83
CA ASP A 156 12.64 3.19 32.26
C ASP A 156 12.09 1.92 32.93
N GLY A 157 12.76 0.81 32.56
CA GLY A 157 13.13 -0.22 33.52
C GLY A 157 12.77 -1.66 33.15
N GLU A 158 13.77 -2.42 32.71
CA GLU A 158 13.75 -3.85 32.40
C GLU A 158 13.60 -4.80 33.63
N GLU A 159 13.50 -6.10 33.31
CA GLU A 159 13.88 -7.28 34.12
C GLU A 159 12.96 -7.64 35.32
N SER A 160 12.77 -8.89 35.76
CA SER A 160 13.12 -10.27 35.38
C SER A 160 12.50 -11.16 36.48
N LYS A 161 12.06 -12.40 36.15
CA LYS A 161 11.96 -13.60 37.03
C LYS A 161 10.97 -13.53 38.22
N ASP A 162 10.44 -14.59 38.80
CA ASP A 162 10.21 -16.02 38.53
C ASP A 162 9.26 -16.48 39.67
N ALA A 163 8.72 -17.69 39.56
CA ALA A 163 8.35 -18.58 40.68
C ALA A 163 7.13 -18.30 41.60
N HIS A 164 6.17 -19.22 41.45
CA HIS A 164 5.59 -20.09 42.50
C HIS A 164 4.32 -19.70 43.30
N LYS A 165 3.18 -20.26 42.83
CA LYS A 165 2.34 -21.31 43.47
C LYS A 165 1.73 -21.07 44.86
N THR A 166 0.39 -21.11 44.92
CA THR A 166 -0.49 -21.72 45.97
C THR A 166 -1.93 -21.65 45.44
N LYS A 167 -2.53 -22.70 44.85
CA LYS A 167 -3.33 -23.78 45.44
C LYS A 167 -4.31 -23.39 46.56
N THR A 168 -5.59 -23.27 46.19
CA THR A 168 -6.82 -23.51 46.98
C THR A 168 -7.93 -23.90 45.98
N SER A 169 -8.25 -25.19 45.76
CA SER A 169 -9.39 -25.96 46.35
C SER A 169 -10.63 -25.10 46.60
N GLU A 170 -11.73 -25.21 45.85
CA GLU A 170 -12.81 -26.23 45.92
C GLU A 170 -13.96 -25.84 44.91
N PRO A 171 -15.07 -26.58 44.72
CA PRO A 171 -15.25 -27.99 44.39
C PRO A 171 -15.97 -28.20 43.02
N GLU A 172 -15.98 -29.45 42.59
CA GLU A 172 -16.46 -29.97 41.31
C GLU A 172 -17.98 -29.85 41.09
N VAL A 173 -18.39 -29.28 39.94
CA VAL A 173 -19.71 -29.56 39.34
C VAL A 173 -19.54 -30.68 38.31
N LYS A 174 -20.03 -31.87 38.68
CA LYS A 174 -20.04 -33.09 37.86
C LYS A 174 -20.76 -32.88 36.53
N LYS A 175 -20.02 -32.55 35.47
CA LYS A 175 -20.51 -32.69 34.09
C LYS A 175 -20.36 -34.16 33.68
N LYS A 176 -21.49 -34.84 33.50
CA LYS A 176 -21.55 -36.21 32.97
C LYS A 176 -20.77 -36.26 31.65
N LYS A 177 -19.73 -37.10 31.59
CA LYS A 177 -19.02 -37.39 30.35
C LYS A 177 -19.97 -38.16 29.44
N ARG A 178 -20.11 -37.69 28.19
CA ARG A 178 -20.79 -38.45 27.13
C ARG A 178 -19.99 -39.75 26.93
N PRO A 179 -20.65 -40.92 26.80
CA PRO A 179 -19.96 -42.13 26.41
C PRO A 179 -19.31 -41.92 25.05
N TRP A 180 -18.05 -42.31 24.93
CA TRP A 180 -17.31 -42.27 23.68
C TRP A 180 -17.84 -43.40 22.80
N ASP A 181 -18.74 -43.08 21.87
CA ASP A 181 -19.26 -44.03 20.90
C ASP A 181 -18.12 -44.51 20.00
N LYS A 182 -17.77 -45.80 20.13
CA LYS A 182 -16.77 -46.51 19.31
C LYS A 182 -17.41 -47.23 18.12
N THR A 183 -18.54 -46.74 17.65
CA THR A 183 -19.29 -47.32 16.53
C THR A 183 -19.58 -46.21 15.52
N GLY A 184 -18.57 -45.91 14.72
CA GLY A 184 -18.68 -45.11 13.52
C GLY A 184 -17.88 -45.81 12.43
N ASP A 185 -18.60 -46.49 11.55
CA ASP A 185 -18.22 -47.06 10.26
C ASP A 185 -16.92 -46.53 9.63
N GLY A 186 -16.06 -47.47 9.22
CA GLY A 186 -15.32 -47.46 7.94
C GLY A 186 -14.40 -46.28 7.58
N GLY A 187 -14.27 -45.25 8.41
CA GLY A 187 -13.52 -44.05 8.07
C GLY A 187 -12.01 -44.30 8.09
N VAL A 188 -11.36 -44.17 6.93
CA VAL A 188 -9.89 -44.17 6.82
C VAL A 188 -9.30 -43.25 7.88
N LYS A 189 -8.57 -43.83 8.84
CA LYS A 189 -7.89 -43.06 9.91
C LYS A 189 -7.07 -41.97 9.26
N LYS A 190 -7.42 -40.70 9.50
CA LYS A 190 -6.67 -39.55 8.97
C LYS A 190 -5.23 -39.70 9.41
N LYS A 191 -4.32 -39.86 8.44
CA LYS A 191 -2.88 -39.97 8.72
C LYS A 191 -2.47 -38.76 9.54
N LYS A 192 -1.63 -38.99 10.56
CA LYS A 192 -1.04 -37.90 11.37
C LYS A 192 -0.43 -36.90 10.39
N GLN A 193 -0.84 -35.64 10.50
CA GLN A 193 -0.28 -34.59 9.66
C GLN A 193 1.22 -34.55 9.95
N LYS A 194 2.03 -34.77 8.92
CA LYS A 194 3.47 -34.58 9.04
C LYS A 194 3.63 -33.09 9.26
N PHE A 195 4.02 -32.69 10.47
CA PHE A 195 4.38 -31.30 10.72
C PHE A 195 5.53 -30.97 9.77
N ARG A 196 5.25 -30.09 8.81
CA ARG A 196 6.27 -29.45 8.01
C ARG A 196 6.11 -27.96 8.24
N TYR A 197 7.23 -27.28 8.32
CA TYR A 197 7.19 -25.82 8.33
C TYR A 197 6.55 -25.37 7.02
N GLU A 198 5.44 -24.65 7.15
CA GLU A 198 4.84 -23.92 6.05
C GLU A 198 5.93 -23.06 5.39
N SER A 199 5.92 -23.01 4.06
CA SER A 199 6.78 -22.09 3.32
C SER A 199 6.48 -20.64 3.74
N LYS A 200 7.41 -19.71 3.51
CA LYS A 200 7.21 -18.30 3.90
C LYS A 200 5.94 -17.70 3.28
N ALA A 201 5.61 -18.11 2.05
CA ALA A 201 4.39 -17.71 1.35
C ALA A 201 3.13 -18.30 2.02
N GLU A 202 3.13 -19.60 2.30
CA GLU A 202 2.03 -20.27 3.01
C GLU A 202 1.78 -19.66 4.39
N ARG A 203 2.84 -19.37 5.15
CA ARG A 203 2.75 -18.72 6.46
C ARG A 203 2.09 -17.34 6.37
N SER A 204 2.39 -16.59 5.30
CA SER A 204 1.78 -15.28 5.06
C SER A 204 0.27 -15.40 4.79
N LEU A 205 -0.12 -16.35 3.94
CA LEU A 205 -1.52 -16.62 3.62
C LEU A 205 -2.29 -17.13 4.84
N ALA A 206 -1.69 -18.02 5.65
CA ALA A 206 -2.27 -18.52 6.89
C ALA A 206 -2.48 -17.38 7.91
N ARG A 207 -1.49 -16.50 8.08
CA ARG A 207 -1.62 -15.30 8.93
C ARG A 207 -2.71 -14.37 8.43
N SER A 208 -2.81 -14.14 7.12
CA SER A 208 -3.88 -13.32 6.53
C SER A 208 -5.27 -13.91 6.80
N LYS A 209 -5.44 -15.22 6.58
CA LYS A 209 -6.69 -15.95 6.89
C LYS A 209 -7.05 -15.92 8.37
N GLN A 210 -6.05 -16.03 9.26
CA GLN A 210 -6.30 -15.94 10.70
C GLN A 210 -6.71 -14.52 11.11
N LYS A 211 -6.06 -13.49 10.58
CA LYS A 211 -6.43 -12.09 10.82
C LYS A 211 -7.85 -11.78 10.34
N SER A 212 -8.23 -12.26 9.17
CA SER A 212 -9.59 -12.05 8.65
C SER A 212 -10.65 -12.77 9.48
N LYS A 213 -10.39 -14.00 9.92
CA LYS A 213 -11.28 -14.73 10.84
C LYS A 213 -11.44 -14.01 12.19
N ASN A 214 -10.34 -13.57 12.79
CA ASN A 214 -10.37 -12.85 14.07
C ASN A 214 -11.08 -11.50 13.93
N SER A 215 -10.87 -10.79 12.82
CA SER A 215 -11.57 -9.54 12.52
C SER A 215 -13.08 -9.77 12.36
N LYS A 216 -13.49 -10.80 11.62
CA LYS A 216 -14.90 -11.17 11.48
C LYS A 216 -15.54 -11.52 12.82
N ALA A 217 -14.88 -12.37 13.62
CA ALA A 217 -15.37 -12.71 14.96
C ALA A 217 -15.42 -11.50 15.90
N ALA A 218 -14.48 -10.55 15.78
CA ALA A 218 -14.52 -9.31 16.55
C ALA A 218 -15.67 -8.38 16.11
N LYS A 219 -15.96 -8.30 14.80
CA LYS A 219 -17.12 -7.57 14.29
C LYS A 219 -18.43 -8.19 14.76
N GLU A 220 -18.56 -9.52 14.65
CA GLU A 220 -19.73 -10.26 15.12
C GLU A 220 -19.98 -10.05 16.62
N ARG A 221 -18.93 -10.01 17.46
CA ARG A 221 -19.06 -9.66 18.89
C ARG A 221 -19.52 -8.23 19.14
N LYS A 222 -19.09 -7.29 18.30
CA LYS A 222 -19.51 -5.87 18.37
C LYS A 222 -20.97 -5.72 17.92
N GLU A 223 -21.36 -6.43 16.87
CA GLU A 223 -22.70 -6.41 16.27
C GLU A 223 -23.72 -7.15 17.14
N SER A 224 -23.36 -8.29 17.74
CA SER A 224 -24.20 -9.06 18.68
C SER A 224 -24.35 -8.41 20.08
N GLY A 225 -24.01 -7.12 20.21
CA GLY A 225 -24.26 -6.36 21.44
C GLY A 225 -23.39 -6.78 22.63
N GLY A 226 -22.28 -7.48 22.40
CA GLY A 226 -21.31 -7.90 23.41
C GLY A 226 -20.50 -6.74 24.00
N ARG A 227 -21.16 -5.69 24.49
CA ARG A 227 -20.62 -4.84 25.55
C ARG A 227 -20.64 -5.66 26.84
N SER A 228 -19.73 -6.63 26.97
CA SER A 228 -19.45 -7.23 28.26
C SER A 228 -18.79 -6.17 29.15
N SER A 229 -19.63 -5.49 29.93
CA SER A 229 -19.43 -5.19 31.33
C SER A 229 -17.99 -5.38 31.85
N ARG A 230 -17.08 -4.47 31.50
CA ARG A 230 -15.96 -4.12 32.38
C ARG A 230 -16.41 -2.92 33.21
N GLY A 231 -17.45 -3.17 34.01
CA GLY A 231 -18.01 -2.22 34.96
C GLY A 231 -17.04 -2.02 36.12
N LYS A 232 -16.54 -0.79 36.24
CA LYS A 232 -16.61 0.00 37.48
C LYS A 232 -16.37 -0.79 38.78
N VAL A 233 -15.12 -1.16 39.08
CA VAL A 233 -14.75 -1.59 40.43
C VAL A 233 -14.64 -0.34 41.31
N GLY A 234 -15.47 -0.32 42.35
CA GLY A 234 -15.80 0.85 43.15
C GLY A 234 -14.66 1.46 43.95
N LYS A 235 -14.82 2.76 44.18
CA LYS A 235 -14.09 3.63 45.11
C LYS A 235 -14.27 3.11 46.55
N GLY A 236 -13.48 2.12 46.95
CA GLY A 236 -13.46 1.60 48.31
C GLY A 236 -12.64 2.52 49.21
N GLY A 237 -13.29 3.45 49.91
CA GLY A 237 -12.66 4.29 50.91
C GLY A 237 -12.06 3.45 52.04
N ARG A 238 -10.74 3.55 52.24
CA ARG A 238 -10.09 3.03 53.45
C ARG A 238 -10.17 4.11 54.54
N LYS A 239 -11.01 3.84 55.54
CA LYS A 239 -11.04 4.55 56.81
C LYS A 239 -9.69 4.42 57.53
N LYS A 240 -9.35 5.50 58.24
CA LYS A 240 -8.25 5.63 59.21
C LYS A 240 -8.16 4.42 60.15
N LYS A 241 -6.93 4.01 60.45
CA LYS A 241 -6.48 3.76 61.82
C LYS A 241 -5.02 4.14 61.93
#